data_AF-A0A0G1RT18-F1
#
_entry.id   AF-A0A0G1RT18-F1
#
_cell.length_a   1.000
_cell.length_b   1.000
_cell.length_c   1.000
_cell.angle_alpha   90.00
_cell.angle_beta   90.00
_cell.angle_gamma   90.00
#
_symmetry.space_group_name_H-M   'P 1'
#
loop_
_entity.id
_entity.type
_entity.pdbx_description
1 polymer ?
#
loop_
_entity_poly.entity_id
_entity_poly.type
_entity_poly.pdbx_seq_one_letter_code
_entity_poly.pdbx_strand_id
1 'polypeptide(L)' 'MTTLSIPIPSEREMFIKREIEQKRSPNKAAVVRRALHRLAEEEAVQAVLQSEREVEEGKILRSDLQVLAKRIK' A
#
# COMPACT_ATOMS: atom_id res chain seq x y z
N MET A 1 -18.45 11.93 0.34
CA MET A 1 -17.26 12.71 -0.08
C MET A 1 -16.58 13.17 1.19
N THR A 2 -15.35 12.75 1.43
CA THR A 2 -14.60 13.09 2.65
C THR A 2 -13.45 14.00 2.27
N THR A 3 -13.27 15.10 3.00
CA THR A 3 -12.22 16.10 2.73
C THR A 3 -11.05 15.89 3.66
N LEU A 4 -9.84 15.89 3.11
CA LEU A 4 -8.58 15.73 3.83
C LEU A 4 -7.85 17.07 3.80
N SER A 5 -7.62 17.69 4.95
CA SER A 5 -6.83 18.92 5.08
C SER A 5 -5.59 18.63 5.90
N ILE A 6 -4.42 18.74 5.29
CA ILE A 6 -3.14 18.42 5.92
C ILE A 6 -2.12 19.49 5.50
N PRO A 7 -1.29 20.00 6.42
CA PRO A 7 -0.15 20.82 6.04
C PRO A 7 0.85 19.98 5.24
N ILE A 8 1.23 20.48 4.06
CA ILE A 8 2.20 19.83 3.19
C ILE A 8 3.49 20.66 3.19
N PRO A 9 4.65 20.07 3.51
CA PRO A 9 5.93 20.77 3.43
C PRO A 9 6.27 21.14 1.98
N SER A 10 7.04 22.21 1.80
CA SER A 10 7.34 22.80 0.49
C SER A 10 7.93 21.81 -0.52
N GLU A 11 8.74 20.85 -0.07
CA GLU A 11 9.32 19.79 -0.91
C GLU A 11 8.26 18.91 -1.57
N ARG A 12 7.24 18.50 -0.81
CA ARG A 12 6.14 17.68 -1.31
C ARG A 12 5.21 18.49 -2.22
N GLU A 13 5.05 19.79 -1.96
CA GLU A 13 4.31 20.65 -2.87
C GLU A 13 5.03 20.78 -4.23
N MET A 14 6.37 20.91 -4.23
CA MET A 14 7.16 20.93 -5.47
C MET A 14 6.97 19.65 -6.28
N PHE A 15 6.93 18.48 -5.63
CA PHE A 15 6.61 17.22 -6.30
C PHE A 15 5.23 17.26 -6.97
N ILE A 16 4.20 17.72 -6.25
CA ILE A 16 2.84 17.81 -6.81
C ILE A 16 2.80 18.76 -8.01
N LYS A 17 3.50 19.91 -7.94
CA LYS A 17 3.60 20.85 -9.06
C LYS A 17 4.24 20.20 -10.28
N ARG A 18 5.37 19.50 -10.11
CA ARG A 18 6.05 18.78 -11.21
C ARG A 18 5.16 17.73 -11.87
N GLU A 19 4.35 17.00 -11.10
CA GLU A 19 3.41 16.01 -11.66
C GLU A 19 2.34 16.64 -12.56
N ILE A 20 1.88 17.85 -12.21
CA ILE A 20 0.92 18.61 -13.00
C ILE A 20 1.59 19.20 -14.24
N GLU A 21 2.79 19.79 -14.09
CA GLU A 21 3.58 20.36 -15.18
C GLU A 21 3.92 19.31 -16.24
N GLN A 22 4.24 18.09 -15.82
CA GLN A 22 4.52 16.95 -16.71
C GLN A 22 3.24 16.31 -17.29
N LYS A 23 2.08 16.95 -17.11
CA LYS A 23 0.75 16.49 -17.57
C LYS A 23 0.39 15.08 -17.11
N ARG A 24 1.02 14.57 -16.05
CA ARG A 24 0.71 13.26 -15.47
C ARG A 24 -0.56 13.29 -14.62
N SER A 25 -1.03 14.47 -14.23
CA SER A 25 -2.27 14.63 -13.47
C SER A 25 -2.90 16.01 -13.70
N PRO A 26 -4.24 16.10 -13.70
CA PRO A 26 -4.95 17.34 -14.02
C PRO A 26 -4.94 18.37 -12.89
N ASN A 27 -4.83 17.97 -11.62
CA ASN A 27 -4.80 18.87 -10.47
C ASN A 27 -4.11 18.22 -9.25
N LYS A 28 -3.84 19.04 -8.22
CA LYS A 28 -3.16 18.60 -6.99
C LYS A 28 -3.91 17.44 -6.31
N ALA A 29 -5.24 17.53 -6.24
CA ALA A 29 -6.06 16.51 -5.60
C ALA A 29 -6.03 15.16 -6.36
N ALA A 30 -5.94 15.18 -7.68
CA ALA A 30 -5.80 13.97 -8.50
C ALA A 30 -4.45 13.29 -8.29
N VAL A 31 -3.37 14.06 -8.13
CA VAL A 31 -2.04 13.53 -7.76
C VAL A 31 -2.13 12.79 -6.43
N VAL A 32 -2.73 13.42 -5.42
CA VAL A 32 -2.87 12.84 -4.07
C VAL A 32 -3.76 11.59 -4.09
N ARG A 33 -4.91 11.63 -4.77
CA ARG A 33 -5.77 10.45 -4.91
C ARG A 33 -5.05 9.28 -5.58
N ARG A 34 -4.30 9.55 -6.65
CA ARG A 34 -3.51 8.52 -7.33
C ARG A 34 -2.43 7.93 -6.40
N ALA A 35 -1.77 8.76 -5.60
CA ALA A 35 -0.80 8.29 -4.62
C ALA A 35 -1.44 7.38 -3.57
N LEU A 36 -2.63 7.74 -3.06
CA LEU A 36 -3.37 6.89 -2.11
C LEU A 36 -3.77 5.54 -2.73
N HIS A 37 -4.22 5.54 -3.99
CA HIS A 37 -4.53 4.29 -4.68
C HIS A 37 -3.30 3.40 -4.82
N ARG A 38 -2.15 3.97 -5.21
CA ARG A 38 -0.90 3.20 -5.30
C ARG A 38 -0.44 2.68 -3.96
N LEU A 39 -0.56 3.46 -2.89
CA LEU A 39 -0.22 2.98 -1.54
C LEU A 39 -1.03 1.75 -1.16
N ALA A 40 -2.34 1.76 -1.43
CA ALA A 40 -3.20 0.61 -1.16
C ALA A 40 -2.82 -0.63 -2.00
N GLU A 41 -2.43 -0.44 -3.27
CA GLU A 41 -1.93 -1.52 -4.13
C GLU A 41 -0.58 -2.07 -3.61
N GLU A 42 0.33 -1.19 -3.21
CA GLU A 42 1.63 -1.55 -2.68
C GLU A 42 1.51 -2.33 -1.37
N GLU A 43 0.62 -1.95 -0.46
CA GLU A 43 0.34 -2.70 0.77
C GLU A 43 -0.15 -4.13 0.48
N ALA A 44 -1.03 -4.30 -0.51
CA ALA A 44 -1.50 -5.62 -0.92
C ALA A 44 -0.35 -6.48 -1.48
N VAL A 45 0.53 -5.89 -2.30
CA VAL A 45 1.71 -6.58 -2.83
C VAL A 45 2.69 -6.93 -1.71
N GLN A 46 2.97 -6.00 -0.79
CA GLN A 46 3.86 -6.23 0.35
C GLN A 46 3.35 -7.36 1.25
N ALA A 47 2.04 -7.46 1.48
CA ALA A 47 1.45 -8.55 2.25
C ALA A 47 1.75 -9.93 1.63
N VAL A 48 1.66 -10.05 0.30
CA VAL A 48 2.00 -11.28 -0.41
C VAL A 48 3.50 -11.57 -0.32
N LEU A 49 4.35 -10.59 -0.63
CA LEU A 49 5.80 -10.74 -0.58
C LEU A 49 6.29 -11.09 0.83
N GLN A 50 5.67 -10.52 1.86
CA GLN A 50 5.96 -10.85 3.24
C GLN A 50 5.55 -12.30 3.54
N SER A 51 4.36 -12.72 3.09
CA SER A 51 3.90 -14.10 3.25
C SER A 51 4.84 -15.11 2.58
N GLU A 52 5.35 -14.79 1.38
CA GLU A 52 6.35 -15.62 0.69
C GLU A 52 7.65 -15.72 1.48
N ARG A 53 8.16 -14.63 2.05
CA ARG A 53 9.34 -14.67 2.93
C ARG A 53 9.10 -15.51 4.18
N GLU A 54 7.93 -15.41 4.80
CA GLU A 54 7.58 -16.22 5.96
C GLU A 54 7.54 -17.73 5.63
N VAL A 55 7.15 -18.09 4.41
CA VAL A 55 7.24 -19.47 3.89
C VAL A 55 8.69 -19.92 3.79
N GLU A 56 9.56 -19.11 3.19
CA GLU A 56 11.00 -19.40 3.03
C GLU A 56 11.70 -19.55 4.39
N GLU A 57 11.38 -18.67 5.34
CA GLU A 57 11.90 -18.69 6.71
C GLU A 57 11.32 -19.84 7.56
N GLY A 58 10.45 -20.67 6.99
CA GLY A 58 9.88 -21.84 7.66
C GLY A 58 8.86 -21.50 8.75
N LYS A 59 8.33 -20.28 8.76
CA LYS A 59 7.31 -19.81 9.72
C LYS A 59 5.90 -20.30 9.40
N ILE A 60 5.75 -21.09 8.34
CA ILE A 60 4.49 -21.72 7.95
C ILE A 60 4.15 -22.94 8.81
N LEU A 61 2.86 -23.06 9.13
CA LEU A 61 2.30 -24.26 9.75
C LEU A 61 2.34 -25.42 8.76
N ARG A 62 3.00 -26.52 9.12
CA ARG A 62 3.05 -27.75 8.33
C ARG A 62 2.36 -28.88 9.10
N SER A 63 1.15 -29.28 8.68
CA SER A 63 0.45 -30.48 9.16
C SER A 63 -0.80 -30.75 8.30
N ASP A 64 -1.54 -31.81 8.62
CA ASP A 64 -2.86 -32.08 8.04
C ASP A 64 -3.85 -30.95 8.35
N LEU A 65 -4.67 -30.57 7.37
CA LEU A 65 -5.60 -29.44 7.51
C LEU A 65 -6.56 -29.62 8.70
N GLN A 66 -7.00 -30.85 8.97
CA GLN A 66 -7.84 -31.17 10.12
C GLN A 66 -7.13 -30.98 11.47
N VAL A 67 -5.81 -31.20 11.51
CA VAL A 67 -5.00 -31.02 12.72
C VAL A 67 -4.71 -29.54 12.95
N LEU A 68 -4.42 -28.79 11.90
CA LEU A 68 -4.23 -27.34 11.96
C LEU A 68 -5.51 -26.61 12.40
N ALA A 69 -6.66 -27.00 11.86
CA ALA A 69 -7.96 -26.42 12.23
C ALA A 69 -8.28 -26.60 13.73
N LYS A 70 -7.81 -27.68 14.35
CA LYS A 70 -7.95 -27.90 15.81
C LYS A 70 -7.00 -27.04 16.66
N ARG A 71 -5.88 -26.56 16.12
CA ARG A 71 -4.90 -25.71 16.83
C ARG A 71 -5.23 -24.22 16.81
N ILE A 72 -6.08 -23.78 15.87
CA ILE A 72 -6.46 -22.37 15.68
C ILE A 72 -7.79 -22.06 16.41
N LYS A 73 -8.41 -23.07 17.02
CA LYS A 73 -9.66 -22.96 17.79
C LYS A 73 -9.40 -22.60 19.24
#